data_AF-A0A920LDC7-F1
#
_entry.id   AF-A0A920LDC7-F1
#
_cell.length_a   1.000
_cell.length_b   1.000
_cell.length_c   1.000
_cell.angle_alpha   90.00
_cell.angle_beta   90.00
_cell.angle_gamma   90.00
#
_symmetry.space_group_name_H-M   'P 1'
#
loop_
_entity.id
_entity.type
_entity.pdbx_description
1 polymer ?
#
loop_
_entity_poly.entity_id
_entity_poly.type
_entity_poly.pdbx_seq_one_letter_code
_entity_poly.pdbx_strand_id
1 'polypeptide(L)'
;MAKEHVDIIQIPAFLARQTDLLVAAAKSGKIVNIKKGQFMDSKSMSYAVDKVLQSGNNNVLITERGSMFGYQDLVVDFRNIPKMKVYAPVILDVTHSLQKPNQESGVTGGQPELIETIAKAGIVTGVDGIFIETHSDPKSAKSDGKNMLPIEDLDELISKLVRIKSSI
;
A
#
# COMPACT_ATOMS: atom_id res chain seq x y z
N MET A 1 -9.43 18.64 -13.34
CA MET A 1 -8.90 17.24 -13.46
C MET A 1 -8.36 16.78 -12.11
N ALA A 2 -8.29 15.48 -11.79
CA ALA A 2 -7.87 14.99 -10.46
C ALA A 2 -6.56 15.62 -9.92
N LYS A 3 -5.57 15.86 -10.79
CA LYS A 3 -4.28 16.50 -10.45
C LYS A 3 -4.41 17.89 -9.81
N GLU A 4 -5.52 18.60 -10.00
CA GLU A 4 -5.73 19.93 -9.41
C GLU A 4 -6.15 19.87 -7.94
N HIS A 5 -6.54 18.68 -7.45
CA HIS A 5 -7.11 18.51 -6.11
C HIS A 5 -6.32 17.55 -5.21
N VAL A 6 -5.27 16.90 -5.74
CA VAL A 6 -4.49 15.90 -5.01
C VAL A 6 -3.00 16.17 -5.10
N ASP A 7 -2.28 15.79 -4.05
CA ASP A 7 -0.81 15.85 -4.00
C ASP A 7 -0.15 14.53 -4.44
N ILE A 8 -0.86 13.43 -4.22
CA ILE A 8 -0.41 12.07 -4.56
C ILE A 8 -1.43 11.43 -5.51
N ILE A 9 -0.94 10.94 -6.65
CA ILE A 9 -1.71 10.09 -7.57
C ILE A 9 -1.33 8.64 -7.29
N GLN A 10 -2.31 7.85 -6.82
CA GLN A 10 -2.11 6.43 -6.55
C GLN A 10 -2.42 5.57 -7.78
N ILE A 11 -1.50 4.69 -8.14
CA ILE A 11 -1.67 3.68 -9.19
C ILE A 11 -2.17 2.38 -8.54
N PRO A 12 -3.36 1.87 -8.94
CA PRO A 12 -3.90 0.63 -8.39
C PRO A 12 -3.01 -0.59 -8.65
N ALA A 13 -3.02 -1.56 -7.74
CA ALA A 13 -2.14 -2.73 -7.78
C ALA A 13 -2.25 -3.56 -9.08
N PHE A 14 -3.48 -3.77 -9.59
CA PHE A 14 -3.69 -4.47 -10.86
C PHE A 14 -3.18 -3.68 -12.09
N LEU A 15 -3.01 -2.37 -11.95
CA LEU A 15 -2.62 -1.47 -13.03
C LEU A 15 -1.14 -1.03 -12.93
N ALA A 16 -0.38 -1.57 -11.97
CA ALA A 16 1.02 -1.20 -11.72
C ALA A 16 1.96 -1.43 -12.91
N ARG A 17 1.53 -2.19 -13.93
CA ARG A 17 2.29 -2.42 -15.18
C ARG A 17 1.79 -1.62 -16.39
N GLN A 18 0.71 -0.86 -16.26
CA GLN A 18 0.10 -0.13 -17.38
C GLN A 18 0.92 1.10 -17.73
N THR A 19 1.69 1.01 -18.82
CA THR A 19 2.64 2.06 -19.23
C THR A 19 1.98 3.42 -19.39
N ASP A 20 0.88 3.49 -20.14
CA ASP A 20 0.22 4.75 -20.44
C ASP A 20 -0.30 5.43 -19.17
N LEU A 21 -0.79 4.66 -18.21
CA LEU A 21 -1.25 5.17 -16.93
C LEU A 21 -0.09 5.73 -16.09
N LEU A 22 1.05 5.01 -16.02
CA LEU A 22 2.25 5.46 -15.30
C LEU A 22 2.82 6.74 -15.93
N VAL A 23 2.91 6.79 -17.25
CA VAL A 23 3.39 7.97 -18.00
C VAL A 23 2.45 9.16 -17.80
N ALA A 24 1.13 8.94 -17.84
CA ALA A 24 0.15 9.99 -17.61
C ALA A 24 0.22 10.55 -16.19
N ALA A 25 0.37 9.67 -15.19
CA ALA A 25 0.56 10.08 -13.79
C ALA A 25 1.88 10.85 -13.62
N ALA A 26 2.97 10.39 -14.23
CA ALA A 26 4.27 11.07 -14.20
C ALA A 26 4.17 12.50 -14.77
N LYS A 27 3.54 12.66 -15.93
CA LYS A 27 3.33 13.95 -16.61
C LYS A 27 2.45 14.95 -15.83
N SER A 28 1.78 14.50 -14.77
CA SER A 28 1.06 15.41 -13.88
C SER A 28 1.99 16.27 -13.00
N GLY A 29 3.25 15.84 -12.81
CA GLY A 29 4.20 16.45 -11.88
C GLY A 29 3.94 16.16 -10.39
N LYS A 30 2.87 15.43 -10.06
CA LYS A 30 2.51 15.04 -8.68
C LYS A 30 3.33 13.85 -8.19
N ILE A 31 3.28 13.57 -6.88
CA ILE A 31 3.87 12.35 -6.33
C ILE A 31 3.08 11.16 -6.88
N VAL A 32 3.76 10.15 -7.42
CA VAL A 32 3.14 8.93 -7.94
C VAL A 32 3.35 7.79 -6.94
N ASN A 33 2.28 7.33 -6.29
CA ASN A 33 2.33 6.18 -5.40
C ASN A 33 1.92 4.90 -6.14
N ILE A 34 2.85 3.97 -6.36
CA ILE A 34 2.58 2.74 -7.10
C ILE A 34 2.32 1.60 -6.09
N LYS A 35 1.08 1.12 -6.02
CA LYS A 35 0.76 -0.09 -5.24
C LYS A 35 1.36 -1.30 -5.94
N LYS A 36 2.21 -2.08 -5.25
CA LYS A 36 2.80 -3.30 -5.79
C LYS A 36 1.69 -4.27 -6.17
N GLY A 37 1.72 -4.77 -7.40
CA GLY A 37 0.82 -5.85 -7.81
C GLY A 37 0.99 -7.07 -6.91
N GLN A 38 -0.10 -7.71 -6.52
CA GLN A 38 -0.05 -8.96 -5.75
C GLN A 38 0.64 -10.12 -6.52
N PHE A 39 0.77 -9.99 -7.85
CA PHE A 39 1.50 -10.91 -8.73
C PHE A 39 2.95 -10.46 -9.01
N MET A 40 3.39 -9.35 -8.43
CA MET A 40 4.70 -8.75 -8.66
C MET A 40 5.66 -9.03 -7.50
N ASP A 41 6.90 -9.35 -7.84
CA ASP A 41 8.02 -9.36 -6.89
C ASP A 41 8.60 -7.94 -6.68
N SER A 42 9.46 -7.78 -5.67
CA SER A 42 10.10 -6.50 -5.35
C SER A 42 10.97 -5.93 -6.48
N LYS A 43 11.65 -6.79 -7.25
CA LYS A 43 12.58 -6.36 -8.31
C LYS A 43 11.81 -5.81 -9.50
N SER A 44 10.68 -6.41 -9.84
CA SER A 44 9.81 -6.01 -10.94
C SER A 44 9.23 -4.60 -10.76
N MET A 45 9.18 -4.10 -9.52
CA MET A 45 8.78 -2.71 -9.24
C MET A 45 9.76 -1.67 -9.78
N SER A 46 11.04 -2.01 -9.96
CA SER A 46 12.02 -1.12 -10.58
C SER A 46 11.55 -0.62 -11.95
N TYR A 47 10.98 -1.50 -12.78
CA TYR A 47 10.47 -1.11 -14.11
C TYR A 47 9.29 -0.14 -14.05
N ALA A 48 8.44 -0.23 -13.01
CA ALA A 48 7.32 0.69 -12.84
C ALA A 48 7.82 2.07 -12.36
N VAL A 49 8.79 2.08 -11.44
CA VAL A 49 9.49 3.28 -10.98
C VAL A 49 10.21 3.95 -12.14
N ASP A 50 11.03 3.21 -12.89
CA ASP A 50 11.81 3.72 -14.01
C ASP A 50 10.94 4.38 -15.07
N LYS A 51 9.74 3.84 -15.35
CA LYS A 51 8.78 4.49 -16.26
C LYS A 51 8.37 5.87 -15.78
N VAL A 52 8.15 6.05 -14.48
CA VAL A 52 7.80 7.37 -13.91
C VAL A 52 9.01 8.32 -13.99
N LEU A 53 10.20 7.83 -13.63
CA LEU A 53 11.45 8.60 -13.67
C LEU A 53 11.81 9.04 -15.10
N GLN A 54 11.81 8.11 -16.06
CA GLN A 54 12.10 8.38 -17.48
C GLN A 54 11.05 9.28 -18.14
N SER A 55 9.85 9.37 -17.57
CA SER A 55 8.80 10.30 -17.99
C SER A 55 8.95 11.71 -17.39
N GLY A 56 10.06 11.98 -16.69
CA GLY A 56 10.41 13.30 -16.17
C GLY A 56 9.89 13.61 -14.78
N ASN A 57 9.52 12.61 -13.97
CA ASN A 57 9.03 12.81 -12.61
C ASN A 57 9.80 11.95 -11.60
N ASN A 58 10.52 12.61 -10.68
CA ASN A 58 11.33 11.96 -9.65
C ASN A 58 10.57 11.71 -8.33
N ASN A 59 9.29 12.12 -8.25
CA ASN A 59 8.48 12.01 -7.05
C ASN A 59 7.68 10.70 -7.08
N VAL A 60 8.29 9.59 -6.70
CA VAL A 60 7.68 8.26 -6.76
C VAL A 60 7.76 7.54 -5.42
N LEU A 61 6.69 6.85 -5.05
CA LEU A 61 6.58 5.98 -3.89
C LEU A 61 6.21 4.57 -4.36
N ILE A 62 6.63 3.55 -3.61
CA ILE A 62 6.15 2.18 -3.77
C ILE A 62 5.32 1.82 -2.54
N THR A 63 4.14 1.24 -2.72
CA THR A 63 3.38 0.67 -1.60
C THR A 63 3.38 -0.87 -1.65
N GLU A 64 3.99 -1.51 -0.65
CA GLU A 64 3.77 -2.93 -0.36
C GLU A 64 2.36 -3.13 0.16
N ARG A 65 1.66 -4.14 -0.35
CA ARG A 65 0.29 -4.45 0.05
C ARG A 65 -0.01 -5.94 0.12
N GLY A 66 1.01 -6.80 0.11
CA GLY A 66 0.88 -8.25 0.10
C GLY A 66 0.96 -8.87 -1.30
N SER A 67 1.44 -10.10 -1.34
CA SER A 67 1.56 -10.95 -2.54
C SER A 67 0.57 -12.10 -2.45
N MET A 68 0.10 -12.59 -3.61
CA MET A 68 -0.88 -13.67 -3.65
C MET A 68 -0.29 -14.95 -3.08
N PHE A 69 -1.01 -15.57 -2.13
CA PHE A 69 -0.61 -16.79 -1.46
C PHE A 69 -1.73 -17.83 -1.56
N GLY A 70 -1.61 -18.70 -2.57
CA GLY A 70 -2.74 -19.54 -2.96
C GLY A 70 -3.85 -18.73 -3.64
N TYR A 71 -5.10 -19.18 -3.50
CA TYR A 71 -6.21 -18.65 -4.29
C TYR A 71 -6.93 -17.44 -3.66
N GLN A 72 -6.96 -17.36 -2.33
CA GLN A 72 -7.85 -16.47 -1.58
C GLN A 72 -7.16 -15.73 -0.44
N ASP A 73 -5.83 -15.72 -0.43
CA ASP A 73 -5.06 -15.15 0.66
C ASP A 73 -3.86 -14.35 0.17
N LEU A 74 -3.35 -13.51 1.06
CA LEU A 74 -2.19 -12.65 0.82
C LEU A 74 -1.16 -12.86 1.92
N VAL A 75 0.11 -12.80 1.54
CA VAL A 75 1.23 -12.78 2.47
C VAL A 75 2.10 -11.55 2.24
N VAL A 76 2.51 -10.90 3.33
CA VAL A 76 3.49 -9.83 3.29
C VAL A 76 4.88 -10.43 3.45
N ASP A 77 5.67 -10.41 2.37
CA ASP A 77 7.09 -10.71 2.45
C ASP A 77 7.87 -9.44 2.83
N PHE A 78 8.15 -9.28 4.12
CA PHE A 78 8.88 -8.11 4.64
C PHE A 78 10.28 -7.95 4.03
N ARG A 79 10.87 -8.99 3.42
CA ARG A 79 12.14 -8.87 2.67
C ARG A 79 12.00 -7.98 1.44
N ASN A 80 10.78 -7.76 0.94
CA ASN A 80 10.54 -6.86 -0.18
C ASN A 80 10.82 -5.40 0.19
N ILE A 81 10.61 -5.00 1.44
CA ILE A 81 10.77 -3.60 1.87
C ILE A 81 12.20 -3.10 1.59
N PRO A 82 13.27 -3.67 2.17
CA PRO A 82 14.63 -3.19 1.90
C PRO A 82 15.01 -3.33 0.42
N LYS A 83 14.49 -4.34 -0.30
CA LYS A 83 14.76 -4.51 -1.73
C LYS A 83 14.12 -3.41 -2.58
N MET A 84 12.91 -2.97 -2.25
CA MET A 84 12.21 -1.90 -2.98
C MET A 84 12.73 -0.50 -2.62
N LYS A 85 13.24 -0.32 -1.38
CA LYS A 85 13.84 0.96 -0.94
C LYS A 85 15.04 1.42 -1.77
N VAL A 86 15.68 0.50 -2.50
CA VAL A 86 16.75 0.84 -3.45
C VAL A 86 16.23 1.68 -4.62
N TYR A 87 14.93 1.60 -4.92
CA TYR A 87 14.32 2.28 -6.08
C TYR A 87 13.50 3.52 -5.69
N ALA A 88 12.80 3.49 -4.56
CA ALA A 88 11.94 4.57 -4.09
C ALA A 88 11.59 4.38 -2.60
N PRO A 89 11.13 5.44 -1.89
CA PRO A 89 10.55 5.28 -0.56
C PRO A 89 9.39 4.28 -0.55
N VAL A 90 9.34 3.43 0.49
CA VAL A 90 8.40 2.32 0.59
C VAL A 90 7.37 2.57 1.69
N ILE A 91 6.10 2.55 1.28
CA ILE A 91 4.94 2.58 2.16
C ILE A 91 4.44 1.14 2.36
N LEU A 92 3.90 0.84 3.54
CA LEU A 92 3.18 -0.42 3.77
C LEU A 92 1.70 -0.15 3.97
N ASP A 93 0.89 -0.72 3.09
CA ASP A 93 -0.56 -0.76 3.23
C ASP A 93 -0.94 -1.86 4.22
N VAL A 94 -1.35 -1.48 5.42
CA VAL A 94 -1.61 -2.43 6.50
C VAL A 94 -3.04 -2.96 6.47
N THR A 95 -3.98 -2.30 5.76
CA THR A 95 -5.36 -2.78 5.62
C THR A 95 -5.47 -3.80 4.49
N HIS A 96 -5.00 -3.46 3.29
CA HIS A 96 -5.14 -4.34 2.14
C HIS A 96 -4.17 -5.53 2.20
N SER A 97 -3.05 -5.43 2.92
CA SER A 97 -2.17 -6.57 3.20
C SER A 97 -2.87 -7.74 3.86
N LEU A 98 -3.99 -7.50 4.55
CA LEU A 98 -4.77 -8.47 5.31
C LEU A 98 -6.08 -8.85 4.63
N GLN A 99 -6.23 -8.43 3.38
CA GLN A 99 -7.39 -8.71 2.56
C GLN A 99 -7.43 -10.19 2.14
N LYS A 100 -8.61 -10.79 2.09
CA LYS A 100 -8.83 -12.16 1.58
C LYS A 100 -9.54 -12.12 0.23
N PRO A 101 -8.80 -12.01 -0.89
CA PRO A 101 -9.37 -11.82 -2.22
C PRO A 101 -10.15 -13.05 -2.71
N ASN A 102 -10.85 -12.90 -3.84
CA ASN A 102 -11.49 -13.99 -4.60
C ASN A 102 -12.46 -14.87 -3.79
N GLN A 103 -13.20 -14.28 -2.86
CA GLN A 103 -14.22 -14.98 -2.08
C GLN A 103 -15.42 -15.34 -2.96
N GLU A 104 -16.02 -16.50 -2.71
CA GLU A 104 -17.19 -16.99 -3.48
C GLU A 104 -18.39 -16.02 -3.43
N SER A 105 -18.53 -15.29 -2.33
CA SER A 105 -19.58 -14.27 -2.16
C SER A 105 -19.39 -13.01 -3.02
N GLY A 106 -18.26 -12.87 -3.73
CA GLY A 106 -17.87 -11.68 -4.48
C GLY A 106 -17.47 -10.48 -3.61
N VAL A 107 -17.74 -10.52 -2.29
CA VAL A 107 -17.31 -9.51 -1.33
C VAL A 107 -16.00 -9.95 -0.69
N THR A 108 -15.01 -9.09 -0.80
CA THR A 108 -13.70 -9.35 -0.22
C THR A 108 -13.78 -9.27 1.31
N GLY A 109 -13.23 -10.29 1.99
CA GLY A 109 -13.05 -10.27 3.45
C GLY A 109 -11.65 -9.76 3.84
N GLY A 110 -11.31 -9.92 5.12
CA GLY A 110 -9.94 -9.77 5.61
C GLY A 110 -9.85 -9.92 7.11
N GLN A 111 -8.72 -9.47 7.66
CA GLN A 111 -8.31 -9.71 9.05
C GLN A 111 -7.89 -8.41 9.75
N PRO A 112 -8.82 -7.46 9.99
CA PRO A 112 -8.50 -6.15 10.56
C PRO A 112 -7.87 -6.26 11.96
N GLU A 113 -8.14 -7.35 12.69
CA GLU A 113 -7.51 -7.65 13.98
C GLU A 113 -5.98 -7.81 13.90
N LEU A 114 -5.43 -8.04 12.71
CA LEU A 114 -3.98 -8.17 12.48
C LEU A 114 -3.32 -6.88 11.98
N ILE A 115 -4.06 -5.77 11.83
CA ILE A 115 -3.52 -4.49 11.34
C ILE A 115 -2.35 -4.02 12.20
N GLU A 116 -2.51 -4.02 13.53
CA GLU A 116 -1.45 -3.61 14.46
C GLU A 116 -0.21 -4.50 14.31
N THR A 117 -0.39 -5.82 14.12
CA THR A 117 0.70 -6.78 13.94
C THR A 117 1.51 -6.47 12.67
N ILE A 118 0.83 -6.30 11.52
CA ILE A 118 1.48 -6.00 10.25
C ILE A 118 2.14 -4.61 10.28
N ALA A 119 1.49 -3.63 10.89
CA ALA A 119 2.04 -2.29 11.03
C ALA A 119 3.34 -2.27 11.84
N LYS A 120 3.36 -2.95 13.00
CA LYS A 120 4.56 -3.06 13.85
C LYS A 120 5.72 -3.74 13.10
N ALA A 121 5.44 -4.85 12.41
CA ALA A 121 6.44 -5.54 11.61
C ALA A 121 6.99 -4.64 10.49
N GLY A 122 6.14 -3.84 9.85
CA GLY A 122 6.54 -2.83 8.86
C GLY A 122 7.49 -1.78 9.42
N ILE A 123 7.14 -1.18 10.56
CA ILE A 123 7.96 -0.16 11.23
C ILE A 123 9.35 -0.72 11.56
N VAL A 124 9.42 -1.91 12.16
CA VAL A 124 10.70 -2.56 12.52
C VAL A 124 11.52 -2.94 11.29
N THR A 125 10.87 -3.32 10.19
CA THR A 125 11.54 -3.60 8.92
C THR A 125 12.04 -2.33 8.21
N GLY A 126 11.60 -1.15 8.65
CA GLY A 126 12.10 0.13 8.16
C GLY A 126 11.34 0.70 6.97
N VAL A 127 10.02 0.52 6.91
CA VAL A 127 9.16 1.28 5.97
C VAL A 127 9.30 2.79 6.19
N ASP A 128 9.09 3.56 5.13
CA ASP A 128 9.13 5.03 5.15
C ASP A 128 7.76 5.64 5.49
N GLY A 129 6.69 4.84 5.43
CA GLY A 129 5.36 5.23 5.89
C GLY A 129 4.38 4.06 5.95
N ILE A 130 3.20 4.35 6.51
CA ILE A 130 2.07 3.41 6.60
C ILE A 130 0.89 4.00 5.82
N PHE A 131 0.22 3.16 5.05
CA PHE A 131 -1.10 3.43 4.48
C PHE A 131 -2.13 2.63 5.28
N ILE A 132 -3.19 3.30 5.74
CA ILE A 132 -4.26 2.70 6.53
C ILE A 132 -5.60 3.31 6.12
N GLU A 133 -6.62 2.46 5.96
CA GLU A 133 -8.00 2.90 5.79
C GLU A 133 -8.78 2.73 7.08
N THR A 134 -9.69 3.66 7.30
CA THR A 134 -10.48 3.76 8.52
C THR A 134 -11.89 4.25 8.23
N HIS A 135 -12.81 3.97 9.14
CA HIS A 135 -14.20 4.43 9.06
C HIS A 135 -14.77 4.59 10.46
N SER A 136 -15.72 5.52 10.65
CA SER A 136 -16.44 5.71 11.92
C SER A 136 -17.37 4.55 12.27
N ASP A 137 -17.75 3.78 11.26
CA ASP A 137 -18.52 2.54 11.41
C ASP A 137 -18.17 1.60 10.24
N PRO A 138 -17.11 0.78 10.36
CA PRO A 138 -16.65 -0.06 9.25
C PRO A 138 -17.74 -0.97 8.65
N LYS A 139 -18.79 -1.31 9.42
CA LYS A 139 -19.90 -2.16 8.92
C LYS A 139 -20.78 -1.44 7.90
N SER A 140 -20.87 -0.11 7.95
CA SER A 140 -21.62 0.70 6.97
C SER A 140 -20.76 1.25 5.84
N ALA A 141 -19.45 0.96 5.82
CA ALA A 141 -18.58 1.35 4.74
C ALA A 141 -19.04 0.75 3.40
N LYS A 142 -19.00 1.56 2.33
CA LYS A 142 -19.49 1.15 0.99
C LYS A 142 -18.57 0.14 0.29
N SER A 143 -17.32 0.05 0.72
CA SER A 143 -16.30 -0.87 0.23
C SER A 143 -15.33 -1.17 1.36
N ASP A 144 -14.75 -2.38 1.33
CA ASP A 144 -13.65 -2.82 2.22
C ASP A 144 -13.88 -2.64 3.73
N GLY A 145 -15.13 -2.46 4.18
CA GLY A 145 -15.45 -2.29 5.60
C GLY A 145 -14.95 -3.42 6.50
N LYS A 146 -14.83 -4.63 5.96
CA LYS A 146 -14.26 -5.80 6.67
C LYS A 146 -12.74 -5.71 6.87
N ASN A 147 -12.05 -4.74 6.26
CA ASN A 147 -10.60 -4.55 6.28
C ASN A 147 -10.16 -3.26 6.97
N MET A 148 -11.09 -2.37 7.28
CA MET A 148 -10.79 -1.05 7.83
C MET A 148 -10.59 -1.11 9.34
N LEU A 149 -9.67 -0.28 9.83
CA LEU A 149 -9.52 -0.02 11.26
C LEU A 149 -10.66 0.92 11.72
N PRO A 150 -11.37 0.63 12.83
CA PRO A 150 -12.24 1.61 13.46
C PRO A 150 -11.49 2.92 13.76
N ILE A 151 -12.08 4.08 13.49
CA ILE A 151 -11.39 5.38 13.60
C ILE A 151 -10.94 5.69 15.03
N GLU A 152 -11.70 5.21 16.01
CA GLU A 152 -11.41 5.32 17.43
C GLU A 152 -10.10 4.65 17.85
N ASP A 153 -9.68 3.59 17.14
CA ASP A 153 -8.47 2.84 17.44
C ASP A 153 -7.22 3.45 16.78
N LEU A 154 -7.39 4.40 15.86
CA LEU A 154 -6.30 4.94 15.04
C LEU A 154 -5.26 5.69 15.88
N ASP A 155 -5.68 6.54 16.81
CA ASP A 155 -4.75 7.35 17.61
C ASP A 155 -3.86 6.48 18.52
N GLU A 156 -4.43 5.46 19.13
CA GLU A 156 -3.69 4.49 19.93
C GLU A 156 -2.69 3.71 19.08
N LEU A 157 -3.11 3.23 17.90
CA LEU A 157 -2.24 2.53 16.98
C LEU A 157 -1.05 3.41 16.56
N ILE A 158 -1.30 4.63 16.08
CA ILE A 158 -0.24 5.55 15.66
C ILE A 158 0.72 5.85 16.80
N SER A 159 0.21 6.09 18.01
CA SER A 159 1.04 6.31 19.20
C SER A 159 1.99 5.14 19.49
N LYS A 160 1.50 3.90 19.38
CA LYS A 160 2.34 2.69 19.52
C LYS A 160 3.41 2.60 18.43
N LEU A 161 3.04 2.85 17.17
CA LEU A 161 3.95 2.76 16.03
C LEU A 161 5.07 3.81 16.09
N VAL A 162 4.73 5.05 16.48
CA VAL A 162 5.72 6.12 16.70
C VAL A 162 6.70 5.74 17.80
N ARG A 163 6.23 5.21 18.93
CA ARG A 163 7.11 4.74 20.02
C ARG A 163 8.08 3.66 19.56
N ILE A 164 7.61 2.68 18.79
CA ILE A 164 8.47 1.64 18.21
C ILE A 164 9.50 2.27 17.27
N LYS A 165 9.06 3.17 16.38
CA LYS A 165 9.96 3.85 15.44
C LYS A 165 11.05 4.66 16.13
N SER A 166 10.75 5.28 17.26
CA SER A 166 11.73 6.04 18.06
C SER A 166 12.70 5.18 18.88
N SER A 167 12.45 3.87 18.97
CA SER A 167 13.28 2.94 19.75
C SER A 167 14.31 2.15 18.93
N ILE A 168 14.30 2.32 17.61
CA ILE A 168 15.22 1.69 16.65
C ILE A 168 16.13 2.74 16.01
#